data_AF-A0A945HM11-F1
#
_entry.id   AF-A0A945HM11-F1
#
_cell.length_a   1.000
_cell.length_b   1.000
_cell.length_c   1.000
_cell.angle_alpha   90.00
_cell.angle_beta   90.00
_cell.angle_gamma   90.00
#
_symmetry.space_group_name_H-M   'P 1'
#
loop_
_entity.id
_entity.type
_entity.pdbx_description
1 polymer ?
#
loop_
_entity_poly.entity_id
_entity_poly.type
_entity_poly.pdbx_seq_one_letter_code
_entity_poly.pdbx_strand_id
1 'polypeptide(L)'
;MTSPLRFFKTSFALRLCAIITLTLILALFAGANFSRWSAGKEAKARSLLLVRNLFVDEKPSSLMLYAHPALFESTNELDWPSHLYYLRDRLGSLTSIDALRSTVATPFFDSDSAESTASHTVQVTFESGPADIQITYLRSGDEWLVTQFSILADALSS
;
A
#
# COMPACT_ATOMS: atom_id res chain seq x y z
N MET A 1 47.61 38.72 -29.86
CA MET A 1 46.92 38.83 -28.55
C MET A 1 45.49 38.32 -28.72
N THR A 2 45.25 37.05 -28.43
CA THR A 2 43.92 36.40 -28.49
C THR A 2 43.56 35.93 -27.10
N SER A 3 42.44 36.42 -26.58
CA SER A 3 42.07 36.43 -25.17
C SER A 3 41.90 35.04 -24.54
N PRO A 4 42.52 34.73 -23.38
CA PRO A 4 42.35 33.47 -22.64
C PRO A 4 40.97 33.31 -21.96
N LEU A 5 40.12 34.35 -22.04
CA LEU A 5 38.81 34.42 -21.38
C LEU A 5 37.75 33.44 -21.94
N ARG A 6 37.90 32.92 -23.16
CA ARG A 6 36.90 31.99 -23.75
C ARG A 6 36.96 30.56 -23.18
N PHE A 7 38.14 30.10 -22.76
CA PHE A 7 38.34 28.73 -22.24
C PHE A 7 37.85 28.55 -20.79
N PHE A 8 38.01 29.57 -19.95
CA PHE A 8 37.49 29.54 -18.57
C PHE A 8 35.96 29.57 -18.53
N LYS A 9 35.34 30.35 -19.42
CA LYS A 9 33.88 30.51 -19.48
C LYS A 9 33.17 29.23 -19.91
N THR A 10 33.77 28.45 -20.81
CA THR A 10 33.25 27.16 -21.29
C THR A 10 33.36 26.07 -20.22
N SER A 11 34.49 26.00 -19.50
CA SER A 11 34.66 25.08 -18.36
C SER A 11 33.69 25.37 -17.21
N PHE A 12 33.47 26.65 -16.89
CA PHE A 12 32.51 27.05 -15.87
C PHE A 12 31.06 26.74 -16.28
N ALA A 13 30.68 27.03 -17.54
CA ALA A 13 29.36 26.72 -18.06
C ALA A 13 29.07 25.21 -18.07
N LEU A 14 30.06 24.38 -18.43
CA LEU A 14 29.94 22.91 -18.39
C LEU A 14 29.75 22.39 -16.96
N ARG A 15 30.50 22.91 -15.99
CA ARG A 15 30.34 22.56 -14.57
C ARG A 15 28.97 22.96 -14.03
N LEU A 16 28.50 24.16 -14.38
CA LEU A 16 27.17 24.62 -13.99
C LEU A 16 26.07 23.74 -14.58
N CYS A 17 26.21 23.36 -15.86
CA CYS A 17 25.28 22.47 -16.55
C CYS A 17 25.26 21.08 -15.89
N ALA A 18 26.43 20.52 -15.58
CA ALA A 18 26.56 19.25 -14.88
C ALA A 18 25.90 19.26 -13.50
N ILE A 19 26.09 20.34 -12.73
CA ILE A 19 25.44 20.51 -11.42
C ILE A 19 23.93 20.55 -11.59
N ILE A 20 23.39 21.36 -12.51
CA ILE A 20 21.95 21.48 -12.76
C ILE A 20 21.35 20.13 -13.17
N THR A 21 22.01 19.39 -14.06
CA THR A 21 21.54 18.05 -14.45
C THR A 21 21.56 17.09 -13.27
N LEU A 22 22.59 17.15 -12.41
CA LEU A 22 22.67 16.30 -11.23
C LEU A 22 21.55 16.62 -10.22
N THR A 23 21.26 17.90 -9.96
CA THR A 23 20.15 18.29 -9.09
C THR A 23 18.80 17.90 -9.68
N LEU A 24 18.62 17.99 -11.01
CA LEU A 24 17.39 17.56 -11.67
C LEU A 24 17.18 16.04 -11.51
N ILE A 25 18.23 15.24 -11.71
CA ILE A 25 18.19 13.79 -11.52
C ILE A 25 17.87 13.47 -10.05
N LEU A 26 18.52 14.13 -9.10
CA LEU A 26 18.29 13.90 -7.67
C LEU A 26 16.85 14.25 -7.26
N ALA A 27 16.29 15.34 -7.79
CA ALA A 27 14.91 15.74 -7.53
C ALA A 27 13.89 14.73 -8.10
N LEU A 28 14.13 14.19 -9.30
CA LEU A 28 13.30 13.13 -9.88
C LEU A 28 13.35 11.84 -9.05
N PHE A 29 14.55 11.43 -8.61
CA PHE A 29 14.72 10.29 -7.72
C PHE A 29 14.07 10.50 -6.34
N ALA A 30 14.17 11.70 -5.78
CA ALA A 30 13.54 12.04 -4.51
C ALA A 30 12.00 12.04 -4.63
N GLY A 31 11.44 12.57 -5.72
CA GLY A 31 10.00 12.59 -5.98
C GLY A 31 9.41 11.19 -6.15
N ALA A 32 10.03 10.32 -6.94
CA ALA A 32 9.59 8.95 -7.13
C ALA A 32 9.64 8.13 -5.82
N ASN A 33 10.70 8.32 -5.01
CA ASN A 33 10.79 7.66 -3.71
C ASN A 33 9.80 8.21 -2.68
N PHE A 34 9.55 9.53 -2.67
CA PHE A 34 8.57 10.14 -1.78
C PHE A 34 7.14 9.74 -2.13
N SER A 35 6.80 9.68 -3.42
CA SER A 35 5.51 9.18 -3.90
C SER A 35 5.27 7.73 -3.47
N ARG A 36 6.25 6.85 -3.67
CA ARG A 36 6.21 5.45 -3.20
C ARG A 36 6.08 5.33 -1.68
N TRP A 37 6.81 6.16 -0.94
CA TRP A 37 6.75 6.18 0.53
C TRP A 37 5.42 6.72 1.05
N SER A 38 4.86 7.75 0.41
CA SER A 38 3.56 8.33 0.74
C SER A 38 2.43 7.34 0.45
N ALA A 39 2.44 6.73 -0.73
CA ALA A 39 1.50 5.67 -1.12
C ALA A 39 1.53 4.50 -0.12
N GLY A 40 2.73 4.05 0.28
CA GLY A 40 2.89 2.99 1.27
C GLY A 40 2.41 3.38 2.67
N LYS A 41 2.50 4.66 3.06
CA LYS A 41 1.97 5.17 4.34
C LYS A 41 0.45 5.24 4.36
N GLU A 42 -0.14 5.72 3.27
CA GLU A 42 -1.60 5.85 3.14
C GLU A 42 -2.27 4.47 3.15
N ALA A 43 -1.77 3.55 2.33
CA ALA A 43 -2.29 2.18 2.29
C ALA A 43 -2.11 1.45 3.63
N LYS A 44 -1.00 1.69 4.34
CA LYS A 44 -0.77 1.22 5.72
C LYS A 44 -1.81 1.73 6.71
N ALA A 45 -2.11 3.04 6.69
CA ALA A 45 -3.12 3.62 7.56
C ALA A 45 -4.52 3.06 7.24
N ARG A 46 -4.82 2.87 5.96
CA ARG A 46 -6.07 2.25 5.49
C ARG A 46 -6.21 0.80 5.95
N SER A 47 -5.16 -0.02 5.91
CA SER A 47 -5.21 -1.40 6.40
C SER A 47 -5.52 -1.50 7.88
N LEU A 48 -4.87 -0.68 8.71
CA LEU A 48 -5.13 -0.66 10.16
C LEU A 48 -6.56 -0.21 10.47
N LEU A 49 -7.04 0.83 9.78
CA LEU A 49 -8.40 1.32 9.94
C LEU A 49 -9.44 0.29 9.49
N LEU A 50 -9.17 -0.41 8.38
CA LEU A 50 -10.05 -1.48 7.90
C LEU A 50 -10.13 -2.64 8.89
N VAL A 51 -9.00 -3.13 9.40
CA VAL A 51 -8.97 -4.21 10.42
C VAL A 51 -9.75 -3.79 11.66
N ARG A 52 -9.54 -2.56 12.15
CA ARG A 52 -10.27 -2.02 13.29
C ARG A 52 -11.77 -1.94 13.02
N ASN A 53 -12.18 -1.40 11.87
CA ASN A 53 -13.59 -1.29 11.53
C ASN A 53 -14.28 -2.66 11.45
N LEU A 54 -13.57 -3.67 10.95
CA LEU A 54 -14.11 -5.02 10.79
C LEU A 54 -14.23 -5.78 12.12
N PHE A 55 -13.20 -5.72 12.97
CA PHE A 55 -13.12 -6.58 14.16
C PHE A 55 -13.38 -5.87 15.49
N VAL A 56 -13.34 -4.53 15.52
CA VAL A 56 -13.62 -3.74 16.73
C VAL A 56 -14.95 -3.01 16.59
N ASP A 57 -15.16 -2.30 15.49
CA ASP A 57 -16.38 -1.49 15.30
C ASP A 57 -17.52 -2.25 14.62
N GLU A 58 -17.27 -3.49 14.19
CA GLU A 58 -18.26 -4.40 13.58
C GLU A 58 -18.98 -3.82 12.35
N LYS A 59 -18.23 -3.10 11.51
CA LYS A 59 -18.74 -2.41 10.31
C LYS A 59 -18.27 -3.10 9.03
N PRO A 60 -18.93 -4.19 8.61
CA PRO A 60 -18.60 -4.90 7.37
C PRO A 60 -18.74 -4.02 6.13
N SER A 61 -19.64 -3.02 6.19
CA SER A 61 -19.81 -2.00 5.13
C SER A 61 -18.53 -1.21 4.83
N SER A 62 -17.57 -1.13 5.76
CA SER A 62 -16.29 -0.45 5.52
C SER A 62 -15.44 -1.17 4.48
N LEU A 63 -15.51 -2.51 4.42
CA LEU A 63 -14.84 -3.28 3.38
C LEU A 63 -15.53 -3.07 2.04
N MET A 64 -16.86 -3.10 2.03
CA MET A 64 -17.67 -2.97 0.81
C MET A 64 -17.52 -1.59 0.16
N LEU A 65 -17.39 -0.52 0.96
CA LEU A 65 -17.19 0.85 0.45
C LEU A 65 -15.92 0.99 -0.40
N TYR A 66 -14.90 0.18 -0.12
CA TYR A 66 -13.61 0.22 -0.81
C TYR A 66 -13.30 -1.09 -1.50
N ALA A 67 -14.30 -1.93 -1.80
CA ALA A 67 -14.09 -3.19 -2.48
C ALA A 67 -13.88 -2.97 -3.98
N HIS A 68 -12.82 -3.55 -4.53
CA HIS A 68 -12.68 -3.71 -5.97
C HIS A 68 -13.54 -4.91 -6.44
N PRO A 69 -14.12 -4.91 -7.64
CA PRO A 69 -14.87 -6.06 -8.15
C PRO A 69 -14.13 -7.40 -8.07
N ALA A 70 -12.79 -7.37 -8.19
CA ALA A 70 -11.93 -8.55 -8.06
C ALA A 70 -12.02 -9.22 -6.67
N LEU A 71 -12.38 -8.49 -5.60
CA LEU A 71 -12.60 -9.06 -4.28
C LEU A 71 -13.69 -10.15 -4.30
N PHE A 72 -14.67 -9.96 -5.19
CA PHE A 72 -15.85 -10.82 -5.28
C PHE A 72 -15.67 -12.06 -6.15
N GLU A 73 -14.48 -12.24 -6.75
CA GLU A 73 -14.17 -13.44 -7.53
C GLU A 73 -14.09 -14.70 -6.66
N SER A 74 -13.68 -14.55 -5.40
CA SER A 74 -13.54 -15.65 -4.44
C SER A 74 -14.73 -15.83 -3.51
N THR A 75 -15.36 -14.73 -3.09
CA THR A 75 -16.51 -14.70 -2.19
C THR A 75 -17.54 -13.74 -2.77
N ASN A 76 -18.77 -14.19 -3.00
CA ASN A 76 -19.82 -13.33 -3.56
C ASN A 76 -20.07 -12.10 -2.66
N GLU A 77 -20.34 -10.94 -3.27
CA GLU A 77 -20.65 -9.69 -2.57
C GLU A 77 -21.70 -9.87 -1.47
N LEU A 78 -22.76 -10.63 -1.74
CA LEU A 78 -23.85 -10.86 -0.79
C LEU A 78 -23.47 -11.77 0.40
N ASP A 79 -22.42 -12.57 0.25
CA ASP A 79 -21.97 -13.52 1.27
C ASP A 79 -20.94 -12.92 2.24
N TRP A 80 -20.34 -11.78 1.88
CA TRP A 80 -19.33 -11.10 2.71
C TRP A 80 -19.78 -10.78 4.14
N PRO A 81 -21.01 -10.29 4.40
CA PRO A 81 -21.47 -10.05 5.78
C PRO A 81 -21.47 -11.34 6.62
N SER A 82 -21.97 -12.44 6.06
CA SER A 82 -22.01 -13.75 6.72
C SER A 82 -20.61 -14.33 6.90
N HIS A 83 -19.74 -14.16 5.91
CA HIS A 83 -18.35 -14.59 5.98
C HIS A 83 -17.58 -13.85 7.09
N LEU A 84 -17.73 -12.54 7.19
CA LEU A 84 -17.12 -11.73 8.27
C LEU A 84 -17.68 -12.09 9.64
N TYR A 85 -18.97 -12.38 9.73
CA TYR A 85 -19.59 -12.87 10.97
C TYR A 85 -18.96 -14.20 11.42
N TYR A 86 -18.83 -15.15 10.50
CA TYR A 86 -18.17 -16.44 10.76
C TYR A 86 -16.72 -16.28 11.23
N LEU A 87 -15.94 -15.42 10.56
CA LEU A 87 -14.56 -15.14 10.94
C LEU A 87 -14.49 -14.60 12.38
N ARG A 88 -15.33 -13.64 12.73
CA ARG A 88 -15.36 -13.06 14.07
C ARG A 88 -15.78 -14.07 15.14
N ASP A 89 -16.78 -14.90 14.87
CA ASP A 89 -17.24 -15.93 15.80
C ASP A 89 -16.14 -16.96 16.11
N ARG A 90 -15.38 -17.36 15.09
CA ARG A 90 -14.25 -18.30 15.24
C ARG A 90 -13.01 -17.67 15.88
N LEU A 91 -12.73 -16.40 15.56
CA LEU A 91 -11.52 -15.73 16.02
C LEU A 91 -11.67 -15.15 17.43
N GLY A 92 -12.88 -14.75 17.82
CA GLY A 92 -13.15 -13.99 19.04
C GLY A 92 -12.73 -12.53 18.94
N SER A 93 -12.62 -11.86 20.08
CA SER A 93 -12.31 -10.43 20.13
C SER A 93 -10.86 -10.14 19.72
N LEU A 94 -10.64 -9.03 19.01
CA LEU A 94 -9.30 -8.54 18.72
C LEU A 94 -8.63 -8.02 20.00
N THR A 95 -7.52 -8.65 20.39
CA THR A 95 -6.78 -8.30 21.62
C THR A 95 -5.66 -7.30 21.36
N SER A 96 -4.85 -7.52 20.31
CA SER A 96 -3.77 -6.61 19.94
C SER A 96 -3.50 -6.60 18.44
N ILE A 97 -2.89 -5.50 17.98
CA ILE A 97 -2.27 -5.39 16.66
C ILE A 97 -0.77 -5.31 16.90
N ASP A 98 -0.05 -6.36 16.55
CA ASP A 98 1.33 -6.57 16.97
C ASP A 98 2.33 -5.96 15.97
N ALA A 99 2.06 -6.13 14.68
CA ALA A 99 2.91 -5.59 13.63
C ALA A 99 2.14 -5.36 12.32
N LEU A 100 2.65 -4.44 11.49
CA LEU A 100 2.21 -4.30 10.11
C LEU A 100 3.40 -4.35 9.18
N ARG A 101 3.42 -5.37 8.31
CA ARG A 101 4.37 -5.51 7.22
C ARG A 101 3.71 -5.03 5.93
N SER A 102 4.44 -4.25 5.15
CA SER A 102 3.97 -3.70 3.88
C SER A 102 4.92 -4.13 2.78
N THR A 103 4.38 -4.79 1.76
CA THR A 103 5.10 -5.13 0.54
C THR A 103 4.42 -4.40 -0.62
N VAL A 104 5.04 -3.30 -1.07
CA VAL A 104 4.54 -2.55 -2.23
C VAL A 104 5.25 -3.08 -3.48
N ALA A 105 4.52 -3.82 -4.32
CA ALA A 105 5.02 -4.25 -5.62
C ALA A 105 4.64 -3.17 -6.65
N THR A 106 5.60 -2.32 -7.01
CA THR A 106 5.44 -1.39 -8.13
C THR A 106 6.05 -2.03 -9.38
N PRO A 107 5.32 -2.10 -10.51
CA PRO A 107 5.93 -2.51 -11.77
C PRO A 107 7.06 -1.51 -12.12
N PHE A 108 8.16 -2.04 -12.66
CA PHE A 108 9.42 -1.33 -12.91
C PHE A 108 9.31 -0.23 -14.01
N PHE A 109 8.16 -0.14 -14.69
CA PHE A 109 7.88 0.83 -15.73
C PHE A 109 6.68 1.70 -15.32
N ASP A 110 6.94 2.99 -15.11
CA ASP A 110 5.90 4.03 -15.08
C ASP A 110 5.28 4.12 -16.48
N SER A 111 4.10 3.55 -16.65
CA SER A 111 3.10 4.17 -17.52
C SER A 111 2.18 4.98 -16.61
N ASP A 112 1.71 6.14 -17.04
CA ASP A 112 0.71 6.96 -16.32
C ASP A 112 -0.61 6.20 -16.03
N SER A 113 -0.72 4.95 -16.52
CA SER A 113 -1.82 4.00 -16.35
C SER A 113 -1.42 2.74 -15.56
N ALA A 114 -0.22 2.68 -14.98
CA ALA A 114 0.26 1.48 -14.28
C ALA A 114 -0.43 1.36 -12.93
N GLU A 115 -1.41 0.46 -12.85
CA GLU A 115 -2.11 0.13 -11.62
C GLU A 115 -1.10 -0.21 -10.51
N SER A 116 -1.03 0.65 -9.50
CA SER A 116 -0.14 0.43 -8.37
C SER A 116 -0.77 -0.59 -7.44
N THR A 117 -0.08 -1.70 -7.19
CA THR A 117 -0.54 -2.73 -6.26
C THR A 117 0.22 -2.63 -4.93
N ALA A 118 -0.51 -2.66 -3.83
CA ALA A 118 0.08 -2.67 -2.48
C ALA A 118 -0.46 -3.89 -1.72
N SER A 119 0.43 -4.70 -1.15
CA SER A 119 0.06 -5.82 -0.29
C SER A 119 0.51 -5.54 1.14
N HIS A 120 -0.41 -5.75 2.08
CA HIS A 120 -0.18 -5.52 3.50
C HIS A 120 -0.52 -6.78 4.28
N THR A 121 0.34 -7.11 5.24
CA THR A 121 0.10 -8.17 6.22
C THR A 121 0.06 -7.54 7.60
N VAL A 122 -1.11 -7.61 8.24
CA VAL A 122 -1.33 -7.17 9.61
C VAL A 122 -1.23 -8.37 10.51
N GLN A 123 -0.23 -8.39 11.38
CA GLN A 123 -0.08 -9.40 12.41
C GLN A 123 -0.90 -8.95 13.62
N VAL A 124 -1.86 -9.77 14.00
CA VAL A 124 -2.81 -9.47 15.07
C VAL A 124 -2.94 -10.66 16.01
N THR A 125 -3.36 -10.40 17.23
CA THR A 125 -3.72 -11.43 18.19
C THR A 125 -5.19 -11.30 18.54
N PHE A 126 -5.94 -12.37 18.30
CA PHE A 126 -7.33 -12.53 18.74
C PHE A 126 -7.38 -13.40 20.01
N GLU A 127 -8.55 -13.48 20.65
CA GLU A 127 -8.77 -14.38 21.80
C GLU A 127 -8.48 -15.85 21.47
N SER A 128 -8.78 -16.28 20.24
CA SER A 128 -8.47 -17.63 19.76
C SER A 128 -6.99 -17.89 19.46
N GLY A 129 -6.16 -16.83 19.38
CA GLY A 129 -4.73 -16.93 19.08
C GLY A 129 -4.23 -15.91 18.05
N PRO A 130 -2.95 -16.03 17.64
CA PRO A 130 -2.35 -15.15 16.64
C PRO A 130 -2.94 -15.41 15.24
N ALA A 131 -3.03 -14.35 14.45
CA ALA A 131 -3.49 -14.40 13.07
C ALA A 131 -2.75 -13.38 12.19
N ASP A 132 -2.59 -13.73 10.92
CA ASP A 132 -2.08 -12.82 9.88
C ASP A 132 -3.23 -12.44 8.94
N ILE A 133 -3.58 -11.16 8.92
CA ILE A 133 -4.57 -10.60 7.99
C ILE A 133 -3.84 -10.08 6.76
N GLN A 134 -4.11 -10.66 5.60
CA GLN A 134 -3.54 -10.23 4.32
C GLN A 134 -4.55 -9.39 3.56
N ILE A 135 -4.11 -8.21 3.12
CA ILE A 135 -4.94 -7.27 2.38
C ILE A 135 -4.15 -6.78 1.17
N THR A 136 -4.70 -7.02 -0.02
CA THR A 136 -4.13 -6.52 -1.27
C THR A 136 -5.00 -5.39 -1.79
N TYR A 137 -4.35 -4.31 -2.21
CA TYR A 137 -4.97 -3.12 -2.77
C TYR A 137 -4.51 -2.88 -4.19
N LEU A 138 -5.44 -2.35 -4.99
CA LEU A 138 -5.20 -1.78 -6.30
C LEU A 138 -5.51 -0.29 -6.24
N ARG A 139 -4.60 0.54 -6.76
CA ARG A 139 -4.86 1.97 -6.92
C ARG A 139 -5.69 2.20 -8.18
N SER A 140 -6.91 2.71 -8.01
CA SER A 140 -7.79 3.17 -9.08
C SER A 140 -8.00 4.69 -8.91
N GLY A 141 -7.35 5.48 -9.75
CA GLY A 141 -7.30 6.94 -9.59
C GLY A 141 -6.64 7.36 -8.28
N ASP A 142 -7.39 8.08 -7.43
CA ASP A 142 -6.94 8.53 -6.10
C ASP A 142 -7.37 7.60 -4.95
N GLU A 143 -8.01 6.47 -5.26
CA GLU A 143 -8.49 5.54 -4.25
C GLU A 143 -7.74 4.20 -4.27
N TRP A 144 -7.48 3.68 -3.07
CA TRP A 144 -7.00 2.32 -2.86
C TRP A 144 -8.18 1.40 -2.61
N LEU A 145 -8.44 0.50 -3.56
CA LEU A 145 -9.52 -0.46 -3.50
C LEU A 145 -8.98 -1.84 -3.12
N VAL A 146 -9.66 -2.53 -2.22
CA VAL A 146 -9.30 -3.87 -1.75
C VAL A 146 -9.65 -4.89 -2.83
N THR A 147 -8.64 -5.59 -3.33
CA THR A 147 -8.81 -6.68 -4.31
C THR A 147 -8.76 -8.06 -3.66
N GLN A 148 -8.12 -8.19 -2.50
CA GLN A 148 -8.03 -9.43 -1.77
C GLN A 148 -8.05 -9.16 -0.27
N PHE A 149 -8.79 -9.99 0.45
CA PHE A 149 -8.81 -10.00 1.91
C PHE A 149 -8.84 -11.45 2.39
N SER A 150 -7.85 -11.84 3.17
CA SER A 150 -7.77 -13.19 3.75
C SER A 150 -7.18 -13.15 5.15
N ILE A 151 -7.54 -14.15 5.96
CA ILE A 151 -7.05 -14.29 7.33
C ILE A 151 -6.47 -15.68 7.48
N LEU A 152 -5.21 -15.73 7.91
CA LEU A 152 -4.50 -16.95 8.22
C LEU A 152 -4.43 -17.06 9.75
N ALA A 153 -5.20 -17.98 10.31
CA ALA A 153 -5.22 -18.26 11.74
C ALA A 153 -5.45 -19.76 11.97
N ASP A 154 -4.77 -20.33 12.96
CA ASP A 154 -4.96 -21.74 13.33
C ASP A 154 -6.42 -22.02 13.71
N ALA A 155 -7.08 -21.06 14.37
CA ALA A 155 -8.49 -21.13 14.75
C ALA A 155 -9.46 -21.29 13.57
N LEU A 156 -9.04 -20.97 12.35
CA LEU A 156 -9.83 -21.10 11.11
C LEU A 156 -9.53 -22.40 10.34
N SER A 157 -8.51 -23.16 10.75
CA SER A 157 -8.09 -24.40 10.06
C SER A 157 -8.88 -25.66 10.45
N SER A 158 -9.85 -25.53 11.35
CA SER A 158 -10.66 -26.63 11.93
C SER A 158 -12.08 -26.70 11.40
#